data_AF-A0A928Q442-F1
#
_entry.id   AF-A0A928Q442-F1
#
_cell.length_a   1.000
_cell.length_b   1.000
_cell.length_c   1.000
_cell.angle_alpha   90.00
_cell.angle_beta   90.00
_cell.angle_gamma   90.00
#
_symmetry.space_group_name_H-M   'P 1'
#
loop_
_entity.id
_entity.type
_entity.pdbx_description
1 polymer ?
#
loop_
_entity_poly.entity_id
_entity_poly.type
_entity_poly.pdbx_seq_one_letter_code
_entity_poly.pdbx_strand_id
1 'polypeptide(L)'
;MMKKMWIAFAVACILAIPVRLYQLMNFVDSKTGFFTDGNVTAGIVSAALILGCAGILLLSHREKSISFTFGDLSGFPAVIFGGLSGAALLIYSLRQLMLVAAGRDTWYDDTLEQLPIWVQHPGLYGALGLLGALAAINFLVLTWGLAVGRNPYAALPAGALMVPLWSCLDLTVMFVRYTEVVNTIESLYSMFMVIFLLLCLFAESRFWAGVDDLRSRRLMVSAGMCYGLLALTVTVPNILMYAMGRGEFCSMSMESSVLYLVIALFLLTLGVKLTCMGNADARYEKKSFN
;
A
#
# COMPACT_ATOMS: atom_id res chain seq x y z
N MET A 1 16.16 -17.77 -2.31
CA MET A 1 14.99 -17.96 -3.20
C MET A 1 14.35 -16.64 -3.61
N MET A 2 14.65 -15.55 -2.90
CA MET A 2 14.22 -14.18 -3.21
C MET A 2 14.25 -13.74 -4.69
N LYS A 3 15.26 -14.14 -5.51
CA LYS A 3 15.25 -13.84 -6.97
C LYS A 3 14.01 -14.39 -7.70
N LYS A 4 13.54 -15.59 -7.32
CA LYS A 4 12.34 -16.20 -7.93
C LYS A 4 11.06 -15.47 -7.52
N MET A 5 11.01 -14.93 -6.30
CA MET A 5 9.90 -14.09 -5.82
C MET A 5 9.82 -12.78 -6.61
N TRP A 6 10.95 -12.13 -6.88
CA TRP A 6 11.01 -10.94 -7.73
C TRP A 6 10.65 -11.19 -9.18
N ILE A 7 11.02 -12.35 -9.74
CA ILE A 7 10.60 -12.74 -11.10
C ILE A 7 9.08 -12.95 -11.15
N ALA A 8 8.50 -13.68 -10.17
CA ALA A 8 7.05 -13.88 -10.10
C ALA A 8 6.30 -12.54 -9.96
N PHE A 9 6.81 -11.64 -9.12
CA PHE A 9 6.31 -10.28 -8.97
C PHE A 9 6.37 -9.49 -10.28
N ALA A 10 7.52 -9.48 -10.96
CA ALA A 10 7.71 -8.74 -12.21
C ALA A 10 6.80 -9.26 -13.32
N VAL A 11 6.68 -10.58 -13.47
CA VAL A 11 5.80 -11.21 -14.47
C VAL A 11 4.33 -10.82 -14.21
N ALA A 12 3.89 -10.88 -12.96
CA ALA A 12 2.52 -10.51 -12.60
C ALA A 12 2.25 -9.01 -12.82
N CYS A 13 3.20 -8.11 -12.52
CA CYS A 13 3.07 -6.68 -12.84
C CYS A 13 3.01 -6.41 -14.35
N ILE A 14 3.90 -7.04 -15.14
CA ILE A 14 3.94 -6.88 -16.60
C ILE A 14 2.63 -7.36 -17.25
N LEU A 15 1.98 -8.37 -16.68
CA LEU A 15 0.71 -8.87 -17.20
C LEU A 15 -0.48 -8.05 -16.69
N ALA A 16 -0.52 -7.73 -15.39
CA ALA A 16 -1.69 -7.10 -14.77
C ALA A 16 -1.83 -5.62 -15.14
N ILE A 17 -0.74 -4.85 -15.17
CA ILE A 17 -0.79 -3.39 -15.40
C ILE A 17 -1.33 -3.06 -16.82
N PRO A 18 -0.82 -3.65 -17.92
CA PRO A 18 -1.29 -3.30 -19.26
C PRO A 18 -2.72 -3.78 -19.52
N VAL A 19 -3.06 -4.98 -19.03
CA VAL A 19 -4.43 -5.52 -19.15
C VAL A 19 -5.41 -4.64 -18.38
N ARG A 20 -5.01 -4.14 -17.19
CA ARG A 20 -5.82 -3.23 -16.40
C ARG A 20 -6.00 -1.86 -17.05
N LEU A 21 -4.93 -1.32 -17.64
CA LEU A 21 -5.01 -0.07 -18.41
C LEU A 21 -5.93 -0.23 -19.63
N TYR A 22 -5.82 -1.35 -20.34
CA TYR A 22 -6.67 -1.67 -21.49
C TYR A 22 -8.16 -1.77 -21.10
N GLN A 23 -8.45 -2.34 -19.93
CA GLN A 23 -9.81 -2.40 -19.37
C GLN A 23 -10.40 -1.02 -19.11
N LEU A 24 -9.65 -0.17 -18.39
CA LEU A 24 -10.09 1.18 -18.04
C LEU A 24 -10.29 2.07 -19.28
N MET A 25 -9.52 1.83 -20.34
CA MET A 25 -9.62 2.60 -21.58
C MET A 25 -10.75 2.17 -22.52
N ASN A 26 -11.01 0.86 -22.64
CA ASN A 26 -11.87 0.31 -23.71
C ASN A 26 -13.16 -0.35 -23.23
N PHE A 27 -13.22 -0.82 -21.98
CA PHE A 27 -14.31 -1.67 -21.52
C PHE A 27 -15.15 -1.08 -20.39
N VAL A 28 -14.79 0.07 -19.82
CA VAL A 28 -15.64 0.72 -18.82
C VAL A 28 -16.78 1.45 -19.52
N ASP A 29 -18.01 1.00 -19.29
CA ASP A 29 -19.21 1.69 -19.75
C ASP A 29 -19.41 3.00 -18.97
N SER A 30 -19.55 4.11 -19.69
CA SER A 30 -19.63 5.45 -19.13
C SER A 30 -20.91 5.73 -18.35
N LYS A 31 -21.95 4.90 -18.50
CA LYS A 31 -23.22 5.06 -17.79
C LYS A 31 -23.36 4.20 -16.54
N THR A 32 -22.64 3.08 -16.45
CA THR A 32 -22.88 2.08 -15.41
C THR A 32 -21.63 1.72 -14.61
N GLY A 33 -20.43 2.07 -15.08
CA GLY A 33 -19.18 1.69 -14.44
C GLY A 33 -18.85 0.19 -14.55
N PHE A 34 -19.67 -0.60 -15.25
CA PHE A 34 -19.42 -2.03 -15.47
C PHE A 34 -18.54 -2.26 -16.70
N PHE A 35 -17.80 -3.38 -16.66
CA PHE A 35 -17.03 -3.85 -17.81
C PHE A 35 -17.96 -4.44 -18.87
N THR A 36 -17.95 -3.89 -20.08
CA THR A 36 -18.77 -4.33 -21.23
C THR A 36 -18.41 -5.71 -21.77
N ASP A 37 -17.29 -6.28 -21.33
CA ASP A 37 -16.73 -7.57 -21.78
C ASP A 37 -17.20 -8.79 -20.94
N GLY A 38 -18.36 -8.71 -20.30
CA GLY A 38 -18.89 -9.82 -19.48
C GLY A 38 -17.94 -10.26 -18.36
N ASN A 39 -17.06 -9.37 -17.88
CA ASN A 39 -16.12 -9.58 -16.78
C ASN A 39 -14.95 -10.56 -17.04
N VAL A 40 -14.73 -10.99 -18.29
CA VAL A 40 -13.69 -11.99 -18.65
C VAL A 40 -12.28 -11.47 -18.39
N THR A 41 -11.95 -10.29 -18.91
CA THR A 41 -10.63 -9.68 -18.67
C THR A 41 -10.40 -9.41 -17.17
N ALA A 42 -11.43 -9.05 -16.42
CA ALA A 42 -11.32 -8.79 -14.98
C ALA A 42 -11.02 -10.09 -14.21
N GLY A 43 -11.61 -11.21 -14.64
CA GLY A 43 -11.26 -12.54 -14.17
C GLY A 43 -9.80 -12.92 -14.44
N ILE A 44 -9.25 -12.58 -15.61
CA ILE A 44 -7.84 -12.82 -15.94
C ILE A 44 -6.92 -12.02 -15.01
N VAL A 45 -7.20 -10.73 -14.79
CA VAL A 45 -6.41 -9.88 -13.88
C VAL A 45 -6.52 -10.40 -12.44
N SER A 46 -7.72 -10.75 -11.98
CA SER A 46 -7.94 -11.38 -10.67
C SER A 46 -7.11 -12.66 -10.51
N ALA A 47 -7.18 -13.57 -11.47
CA ALA A 47 -6.45 -14.83 -11.43
C ALA A 47 -4.93 -14.59 -11.41
N ALA A 48 -4.42 -13.67 -12.23
CA ALA A 48 -3.01 -13.32 -12.25
C ALA A 48 -2.52 -12.75 -10.91
N LEU A 49 -3.31 -11.85 -10.29
CA LEU A 49 -3.00 -11.27 -8.98
C LEU A 49 -3.04 -12.32 -7.87
N ILE A 50 -4.06 -13.19 -7.85
CA ILE A 50 -4.19 -14.27 -6.86
C ILE A 50 -3.01 -15.24 -6.99
N LEU A 51 -2.68 -15.68 -8.22
CA LEU A 51 -1.56 -16.59 -8.46
C LEU A 51 -0.21 -15.92 -8.11
N GLY A 52 -0.07 -14.63 -8.40
CA GLY A 52 1.10 -13.83 -8.02
C GLY A 52 1.29 -13.76 -6.51
N CYS A 53 0.26 -13.34 -5.78
CA CYS A 53 0.28 -13.28 -4.32
C CYS A 53 0.49 -14.65 -3.68
N ALA A 54 -0.23 -15.68 -4.14
CA ALA A 54 -0.06 -17.06 -3.66
C ALA A 54 1.36 -17.58 -3.90
N GLY A 55 1.93 -17.31 -5.08
CA GLY A 55 3.31 -17.66 -5.41
C GLY A 55 4.32 -16.98 -4.48
N ILE A 56 4.15 -15.69 -4.20
CA ILE A 56 5.01 -14.93 -3.27
C ILE A 56 4.90 -15.50 -1.85
N LEU A 57 3.69 -15.74 -1.36
CA LEU A 57 3.45 -16.30 -0.02
C LEU A 57 4.05 -17.71 0.13
N LEU A 58 3.84 -18.59 -0.85
CA LEU A 58 4.37 -19.95 -0.84
C LEU A 58 5.89 -19.98 -0.89
N LEU A 59 6.51 -19.17 -1.76
CA LEU A 59 7.97 -19.07 -1.85
C LEU A 59 8.56 -18.50 -0.56
N SER A 60 7.92 -17.51 0.04
CA SER A 60 8.32 -16.94 1.34
C SER A 60 8.24 -17.97 2.46
N HIS A 61 7.20 -18.81 2.48
CA HIS A 61 7.06 -19.88 3.46
C HIS A 61 8.20 -20.91 3.44
N ARG A 62 8.83 -21.12 2.28
CA ARG A 62 9.94 -22.05 2.10
C ARG A 62 11.30 -21.47 2.50
N GLU A 63 11.39 -20.15 2.72
CA GLU A 63 12.64 -19.48 3.07
C GLU A 63 12.86 -19.52 4.60
N LYS A 64 13.80 -20.36 5.06
CA LYS A 64 14.00 -20.67 6.48
C LYS A 64 14.81 -19.62 7.27
N SER A 65 15.52 -18.70 6.61
CA SER A 65 16.51 -17.83 7.26
C SER A 65 16.48 -16.38 6.73
N ILE A 66 15.41 -15.64 6.99
CA ILE A 66 15.38 -14.19 6.75
C ILE A 66 15.74 -13.49 8.06
N SER A 67 17.03 -13.26 8.27
CA SER A 67 17.55 -12.47 9.39
C SER A 67 18.19 -11.19 8.86
N PHE A 68 17.68 -10.04 9.29
CA PHE A 68 18.26 -8.72 9.00
C PHE A 68 18.10 -7.82 10.23
N THR A 69 19.00 -6.86 10.39
CA THR A 69 18.96 -5.87 11.48
C THR A 69 18.49 -4.50 10.97
N PHE A 70 18.15 -3.58 11.88
CA PHE A 70 17.66 -2.24 11.50
C PHE A 70 18.70 -1.45 10.70
N GLY A 71 19.98 -1.59 11.04
CA GLY A 71 21.09 -0.96 10.31
C GLY A 71 21.16 -1.42 8.84
N ASP A 72 20.79 -2.68 8.59
CA ASP A 72 20.78 -3.29 7.26
C ASP A 72 19.69 -2.71 6.34
N LEU A 73 18.69 -2.01 6.88
CA LEU A 73 17.62 -1.36 6.10
C LEU A 73 17.97 0.08 5.69
N SER A 74 19.00 0.70 6.29
CA SER A 74 19.40 2.11 6.03
C SER A 74 19.92 2.36 4.61
N GLY A 75 19.18 3.04 3.75
CA GLY A 75 19.61 3.26 2.37
C GLY A 75 19.06 4.55 1.78
N PHE A 76 19.86 5.21 0.92
CA PHE A 76 19.47 6.47 0.30
C PHE A 76 18.10 6.41 -0.41
N PRO A 77 17.78 5.36 -1.21
CA PRO A 77 16.44 5.24 -1.80
C PRO A 77 15.34 5.07 -0.75
N ALA A 78 15.56 4.25 0.27
CA ALA A 78 14.58 4.00 1.33
C ALA A 78 14.28 5.27 2.14
N VAL A 79 15.29 6.12 2.39
CA VAL A 79 15.12 7.42 3.05
C VAL A 79 14.29 8.38 2.19
N ILE A 80 14.55 8.44 0.88
CA ILE A 80 13.77 9.31 -0.02
C ILE A 80 12.31 8.87 -0.06
N PHE A 81 12.05 7.59 -0.35
CA PHE A 81 10.67 7.11 -0.48
C PHE A 81 9.93 7.09 0.86
N GLY A 82 10.63 6.84 1.98
CA GLY A 82 10.04 6.93 3.33
C GLY A 82 9.68 8.36 3.72
N GLY A 83 10.53 9.32 3.36
CA GLY A 83 10.25 10.75 3.55
C GLY A 83 9.07 11.20 2.68
N LEU A 84 9.04 10.75 1.43
CA LEU A 84 7.95 11.06 0.50
C LEU A 84 6.62 10.42 0.94
N SER A 85 6.64 9.19 1.50
CA SER A 85 5.43 8.57 2.05
C SER A 85 4.92 9.31 3.29
N GLY A 86 5.82 9.75 4.18
CA GLY A 86 5.44 10.58 5.32
C GLY A 86 4.82 11.91 4.90
N ALA A 87 5.43 12.60 3.91
CA ALA A 87 4.90 13.84 3.37
C ALA A 87 3.56 13.66 2.65
N ALA A 88 3.43 12.64 1.80
CA ALA A 88 2.17 12.32 1.11
C ALA A 88 1.05 12.00 2.10
N LEU A 89 1.37 11.25 3.16
CA LEU A 89 0.40 10.92 4.22
C LEU A 89 -0.03 12.15 5.00
N LEU A 90 0.89 13.10 5.24
CA LEU A 90 0.58 14.38 5.89
C LEU A 90 -0.38 15.21 5.03
N ILE A 91 -0.09 15.36 3.73
CA ILE A 91 -0.95 16.08 2.79
C ILE A 91 -2.35 15.45 2.73
N TYR A 92 -2.40 14.11 2.60
CA TYR A 92 -3.66 13.37 2.61
C TYR A 92 -4.45 13.63 3.89
N SER A 93 -3.80 13.56 5.05
CA SER A 93 -4.42 13.74 6.36
C SER A 93 -4.95 15.17 6.57
N LEU A 94 -4.18 16.18 6.17
CA LEU A 94 -4.61 17.58 6.22
C LEU A 94 -5.82 17.83 5.34
N ARG A 95 -5.84 17.27 4.13
CA ARG A 95 -7.00 17.42 3.24
C ARG A 95 -8.24 16.76 3.82
N GLN A 96 -8.12 15.56 4.39
CA GLN A 96 -9.24 14.90 5.05
C GLN A 96 -9.80 15.76 6.20
N LEU A 97 -8.93 16.38 7.00
CA LEU A 97 -9.35 17.32 8.05
C LEU A 97 -10.01 18.59 7.48
N MET A 98 -9.47 19.16 6.40
CA MET A 98 -10.07 20.32 5.73
C MET A 98 -11.46 19.99 5.16
N LEU A 99 -11.64 18.80 4.56
CA LEU A 99 -12.93 18.36 4.04
C LEU A 99 -13.97 18.21 5.15
N VAL A 100 -13.58 17.65 6.30
CA VAL A 100 -14.46 17.55 7.48
C VAL A 100 -14.78 18.94 8.06
N ALA A 101 -13.81 19.87 8.05
CA ALA A 101 -14.01 21.23 8.54
C ALA A 101 -14.89 22.08 7.61
N ALA A 102 -14.67 22.02 6.30
CA ALA A 102 -15.46 22.73 5.28
C ALA A 102 -16.87 22.13 5.14
N GLY A 103 -17.00 20.83 5.38
CA GLY A 103 -18.25 20.12 5.53
C GLY A 103 -18.99 20.46 6.82
N ARG A 104 -18.91 21.68 7.36
CA ARG A 104 -19.81 22.19 8.40
C ARG A 104 -20.63 23.40 7.94
N ASP A 105 -20.20 24.08 6.88
CA ASP A 105 -20.73 25.40 6.50
C ASP A 105 -21.70 25.38 5.29
N THR A 106 -21.92 24.22 4.64
CA THR A 106 -22.60 24.11 3.34
C THR A 106 -24.00 23.44 3.38
N TRP A 107 -24.57 23.17 4.56
CA TRP A 107 -25.61 22.11 4.73
C TRP A 107 -27.07 22.56 4.82
N TYR A 108 -27.57 23.46 3.97
CA TYR A 108 -29.01 23.74 3.99
C TYR A 108 -29.79 23.69 2.68
N ASP A 109 -29.19 23.46 1.50
CA ASP A 109 -29.95 23.76 0.27
C ASP A 109 -30.30 22.63 -0.73
N ASP A 110 -29.80 21.40 -0.64
CA ASP A 110 -30.21 20.39 -1.63
C ASP A 110 -30.46 18.98 -1.06
N THR A 111 -31.71 18.53 -1.22
CA THR A 111 -32.24 17.24 -0.74
C THR A 111 -32.23 16.14 -1.81
N LEU A 112 -31.74 16.43 -3.01
CA LEU A 112 -31.75 15.53 -4.18
C LEU A 112 -30.35 15.05 -4.62
N GLU A 113 -29.27 15.59 -4.06
CA GLU A 113 -27.91 15.11 -4.35
C GLU A 113 -27.44 14.09 -3.31
N GLN A 114 -26.86 13.00 -3.80
CA GLN A 114 -26.28 11.95 -2.96
C GLN A 114 -25.13 12.56 -2.16
N LEU A 115 -25.34 12.70 -0.86
CA LEU A 115 -24.41 13.38 0.04
C LEU A 115 -23.01 12.75 -0.06
N PRO A 116 -21.94 13.56 -0.12
CA PRO A 116 -20.59 13.03 -0.10
C PRO A 116 -20.29 12.25 1.20
N ILE A 117 -19.64 11.10 1.09
CA ILE A 117 -19.48 10.10 2.18
C ILE A 117 -18.76 10.66 3.42
N TRP A 118 -17.83 11.61 3.23
CA TRP A 118 -17.13 12.31 4.33
C TRP A 118 -18.06 13.15 5.22
N VAL A 119 -19.29 13.40 4.77
CA VAL A 119 -20.32 14.18 5.45
C VAL A 119 -21.28 13.26 6.21
N GLN A 120 -21.50 12.05 5.72
CA GLN A 120 -22.32 11.04 6.39
C GLN A 120 -21.62 10.50 7.64
N HIS A 121 -20.28 10.43 7.63
CA HIS A 121 -19.46 9.94 8.74
C HIS A 121 -18.31 10.88 9.16
N PRO A 122 -18.60 12.12 9.59
CA PRO A 122 -17.58 13.14 9.85
C PRO A 122 -16.62 12.75 10.98
N GLY A 123 -17.09 11.99 11.97
CA GLY A 123 -16.25 11.49 13.06
C GLY A 123 -15.21 10.46 12.60
N LEU A 124 -15.56 9.61 11.64
CA LEU A 124 -14.69 8.55 11.12
C LEU A 124 -13.58 9.14 10.23
N TYR A 125 -13.93 10.10 9.37
CA TYR A 125 -12.96 10.84 8.55
C TYR A 125 -12.09 11.80 9.38
N GLY A 126 -12.65 12.41 10.43
CA GLY A 126 -11.88 13.21 11.39
C GLY A 126 -10.85 12.38 12.16
N ALA A 127 -11.25 11.20 12.65
CA ALA A 127 -10.34 10.25 13.28
C ALA A 127 -9.25 9.77 12.30
N LEU A 128 -9.61 9.53 11.02
CA LEU A 128 -8.66 9.14 9.97
C LEU A 128 -7.62 10.23 9.72
N GLY A 129 -8.03 11.49 9.65
CA GLY A 129 -7.12 12.63 9.50
C GLY A 129 -6.18 12.81 10.69
N LEU A 130 -6.69 12.68 11.93
CA LEU A 130 -5.86 12.80 13.13
C LEU A 130 -4.85 11.64 13.27
N LEU A 131 -5.31 10.40 13.12
CA LEU A 131 -4.42 9.22 13.14
C LEU A 131 -3.46 9.22 11.96
N GLY A 132 -3.89 9.69 10.80
CA GLY A 132 -3.04 9.86 9.62
C GLY A 132 -1.92 10.88 9.85
N ALA A 133 -2.20 12.00 10.53
CA ALA A 133 -1.18 12.97 10.90
C ALA A 133 -0.15 12.37 11.89
N LEU A 134 -0.61 11.61 12.88
CA LEU A 134 0.27 10.88 13.81
C LEU A 134 1.10 9.81 13.10
N ALA A 135 0.51 9.08 12.15
CA ALA A 135 1.20 8.09 11.33
C ALA A 135 2.24 8.75 10.39
N ALA A 136 1.94 9.93 9.85
CA ALA A 136 2.87 10.71 9.03
C ALA A 136 4.12 11.13 9.83
N ILE A 137 3.92 11.64 11.05
CA ILE A 137 5.02 11.96 11.96
C ILE A 137 5.87 10.71 12.23
N ASN A 138 5.24 9.55 12.45
CA ASN A 138 5.96 8.29 12.63
C ASN A 138 6.75 7.87 11.39
N PHE A 139 6.21 8.03 10.17
CA PHE A 139 6.98 7.78 8.95
C PHE A 139 8.19 8.71 8.82
N LEU A 140 8.07 9.98 9.21
CA LEU A 140 9.20 10.92 9.20
C LEU A 140 10.26 10.55 10.26
N VAL A 141 9.83 10.16 11.46
CA VAL A 141 10.72 9.69 12.54
C VAL A 141 11.44 8.41 12.13
N LEU A 142 10.73 7.45 11.52
CA LEU A 142 11.34 6.27 10.92
C LEU A 142 12.40 6.68 9.90
N THR A 143 12.04 7.56 8.97
CA THR A 143 12.92 7.98 7.87
C THR A 143 14.20 8.59 8.40
N TRP A 144 14.09 9.42 9.45
CA TRP A 144 15.23 9.94 10.19
C TRP A 144 16.07 8.81 10.82
N GLY A 145 15.42 7.84 11.48
CA GLY A 145 16.09 6.66 12.02
C GLY A 145 16.85 5.84 10.97
N LEU A 146 16.25 5.67 9.78
CA LEU A 146 16.88 5.00 8.64
C LEU A 146 18.06 5.81 8.08
N ALA A 147 18.02 7.15 8.12
CA ALA A 147 19.12 7.99 7.70
C ALA A 147 20.31 7.92 8.67
N VAL A 148 20.04 7.85 9.97
CA VAL A 148 21.06 7.74 11.04
C VAL A 148 21.53 6.29 11.22
N GLY A 149 20.79 5.30 10.70
CA GLY A 149 21.08 3.88 10.87
C GLY A 149 20.82 3.36 12.29
N ARG A 150 20.10 4.13 13.12
CA ARG A 150 19.76 3.78 14.51
C ARG A 150 18.25 3.67 14.64
N ASN A 151 17.79 2.64 15.35
CA ASN A 151 16.37 2.43 15.59
C ASN A 151 15.84 3.48 16.58
N PRO A 152 14.95 4.41 16.16
CA PRO A 152 14.39 5.42 17.04
C PRO A 152 13.33 4.86 18.00
N TYR A 153 12.78 3.67 17.71
CA TYR A 153 11.71 3.04 18.48
C TYR A 153 12.19 2.17 19.64
N ALA A 154 13.51 2.12 19.89
CA ALA A 154 14.08 1.42 21.04
C ALA A 154 13.63 2.02 22.38
N ALA A 155 13.33 3.32 22.43
CA ALA A 155 12.89 4.02 23.64
C ALA A 155 11.35 4.06 23.79
N LEU A 156 10.60 4.06 22.68
CA LEU A 156 9.14 4.18 22.64
C LEU A 156 8.54 3.19 21.63
N PRO A 157 8.51 1.88 21.93
CA PRO A 157 8.01 0.85 21.01
C PRO A 157 6.52 1.01 20.67
N ALA A 158 5.74 1.63 21.56
CA ALA A 158 4.31 1.90 21.33
C ALA A 158 4.07 2.88 20.16
N GLY A 159 5.02 3.76 19.85
CA GLY A 159 4.90 4.72 18.74
C GLY A 159 4.79 4.02 17.38
N ALA A 160 5.42 2.86 17.22
CA ALA A 160 5.41 2.10 15.97
C ALA A 160 4.00 1.57 15.59
N LEU A 161 3.07 1.48 16.54
CA LEU A 161 1.69 1.02 16.31
C LEU A 161 0.80 2.09 15.64
N MET A 162 1.20 3.36 15.62
CA MET A 162 0.37 4.43 15.06
C MET A 162 0.12 4.24 13.56
N VAL A 163 1.12 3.72 12.83
CA VAL A 163 1.05 3.49 11.38
C VAL A 163 0.07 2.36 11.01
N PRO A 164 0.13 1.16 11.62
CA PRO A 164 -0.88 0.13 11.37
C PRO A 164 -2.28 0.52 11.89
N LEU A 165 -2.38 1.31 12.97
CA LEU A 165 -3.68 1.83 13.43
C LEU A 165 -4.34 2.73 12.38
N TRP A 166 -3.57 3.62 11.74
CA TRP A 166 -4.07 4.40 10.61
C TRP A 166 -4.56 3.50 9.47
N SER A 167 -3.77 2.49 9.06
CA SER A 167 -4.16 1.57 7.99
C SER A 167 -5.41 0.75 8.31
N CYS A 168 -5.65 0.42 9.59
CA CYS A 168 -6.86 -0.25 10.05
C CYS A 168 -8.10 0.64 9.90
N LEU A 169 -7.95 1.91 10.27
CA LEU A 169 -9.03 2.89 10.11
C LEU A 169 -9.29 3.20 8.64
N ASP A 170 -8.25 3.32 7.81
CA ASP A 170 -8.34 3.50 6.36
C ASP A 170 -9.07 2.34 5.68
N LEU A 171 -8.80 1.09 6.10
CA LEU A 171 -9.55 -0.08 5.64
C LEU A 171 -11.03 0.01 6.00
N THR A 172 -11.35 0.50 7.20
CA THR A 172 -12.73 0.67 7.67
C THR A 172 -13.45 1.73 6.82
N VAL A 173 -12.78 2.85 6.53
CA VAL A 173 -13.31 3.93 5.67
C VAL A 173 -13.58 3.41 4.26
N MET A 174 -12.62 2.66 3.69
CA MET A 174 -12.81 2.00 2.40
C MET A 174 -13.99 1.05 2.40
N PHE A 175 -14.15 0.27 3.48
CA PHE A 175 -15.26 -0.66 3.60
C PHE A 175 -16.61 0.05 3.56
N VAL A 176 -16.79 1.08 4.39
CA VAL A 176 -18.02 1.89 4.39
C VAL A 176 -18.28 2.48 3.00
N ARG A 177 -17.27 3.10 2.38
CA ARG A 177 -17.38 3.71 1.05
C ARG A 177 -17.78 2.72 -0.04
N TYR A 178 -17.26 1.51 -0.01
CA TYR A 178 -17.54 0.49 -1.02
C TYR A 178 -18.78 -0.35 -0.74
N THR A 179 -19.32 -0.32 0.48
CA THR A 179 -20.63 -0.94 0.77
C THR A 179 -21.82 -0.10 0.28
N GLU A 180 -21.63 1.20 0.06
CA GLU A 180 -22.69 2.11 -0.41
C GLU A 180 -22.80 2.18 -1.94
N VAL A 181 -21.70 1.94 -2.66
CA VAL A 181 -21.66 1.94 -4.12
C VAL A 181 -21.81 0.51 -4.64
N VAL A 182 -22.77 0.28 -5.55
CA VAL A 182 -23.03 -1.05 -6.13
C VAL A 182 -21.73 -1.67 -6.65
N ASN A 183 -21.49 -2.88 -6.15
CA ASN A 183 -20.26 -3.65 -6.11
C ASN A 183 -19.54 -3.78 -7.47
N THR A 184 -18.45 -3.02 -7.65
CA THR A 184 -17.48 -3.23 -8.74
C THR A 184 -16.27 -4.00 -8.23
N ILE A 185 -15.81 -4.98 -9.02
CA ILE A 185 -14.62 -5.81 -8.73
C ILE A 185 -13.36 -4.97 -8.47
N GLU A 186 -13.33 -3.75 -8.99
CA GLU A 186 -12.28 -2.77 -8.73
C GLU A 186 -12.14 -2.38 -7.24
N SER A 187 -13.27 -2.28 -6.53
CA SER A 187 -13.32 -1.98 -5.10
C SER A 187 -12.70 -3.11 -4.26
N LEU A 188 -12.82 -4.37 -4.70
CA LEU A 188 -12.23 -5.52 -4.03
C LEU A 188 -10.69 -5.50 -4.11
N TYR A 189 -10.11 -5.12 -5.25
CA TYR A 189 -8.65 -5.02 -5.36
C TYR A 189 -8.08 -3.98 -4.40
N SER A 190 -8.75 -2.83 -4.28
CA SER A 190 -8.39 -1.76 -3.35
C SER A 190 -8.47 -2.21 -1.89
N MET A 191 -9.49 -2.98 -1.51
CA MET A 191 -9.58 -3.56 -0.17
C MET A 191 -8.45 -4.55 0.11
N PHE A 192 -8.20 -5.51 -0.78
CA PHE A 192 -7.13 -6.50 -0.60
C PHE A 192 -5.76 -5.83 -0.52
N MET A 193 -5.55 -4.78 -1.31
CA MET A 193 -4.35 -3.96 -1.23
C MET A 193 -4.16 -3.40 0.19
N VAL A 194 -5.15 -2.71 0.75
CA VAL A 194 -5.05 -2.13 2.11
C VAL A 194 -4.95 -3.22 3.18
N ILE A 195 -5.55 -4.40 3.00
CA ILE A 195 -5.36 -5.55 3.91
C ILE A 195 -3.90 -6.01 3.93
N PHE A 196 -3.27 -6.18 2.75
CA PHE A 196 -1.86 -6.56 2.69
C PHE A 196 -0.94 -5.45 3.21
N LEU A 197 -1.31 -4.17 3.01
CA LEU A 197 -0.62 -3.04 3.63
C LEU A 197 -0.67 -3.13 5.15
N LEU A 198 -1.84 -3.34 5.74
CA LEU A 198 -2.03 -3.48 7.18
C LEU A 198 -1.18 -4.62 7.74
N LEU A 199 -1.20 -5.79 7.09
CA LEU A 199 -0.39 -6.94 7.50
C LEU A 199 1.12 -6.63 7.45
N CYS A 200 1.57 -5.89 6.44
CA CYS A 200 2.96 -5.47 6.29
C CYS A 200 3.34 -4.47 7.40
N LEU A 201 2.57 -3.40 7.57
CA LEU A 201 2.81 -2.34 8.58
C LEU A 201 2.77 -2.90 10.00
N PHE A 202 1.89 -3.88 10.26
CA PHE A 202 1.85 -4.56 11.55
C PHE A 202 3.11 -5.38 11.79
N ALA A 203 3.57 -6.12 10.79
CA ALA A 203 4.83 -6.86 10.88
C ALA A 203 6.04 -5.93 11.06
N GLU A 204 6.06 -4.76 10.40
CA GLU A 204 7.07 -3.72 10.58
C GLU A 204 7.03 -3.16 12.01
N SER A 205 5.85 -2.84 12.55
CA SER A 205 5.73 -2.31 13.92
C SER A 205 6.33 -3.26 14.96
N ARG A 206 6.18 -4.58 14.78
CA ARG A 206 6.81 -5.60 15.63
C ARG A 206 8.33 -5.64 15.46
N PHE A 207 8.82 -5.51 14.22
CA PHE A 207 10.25 -5.43 13.92
C PHE A 207 10.89 -4.22 14.62
N TRP A 208 10.21 -3.07 14.62
CA TRP A 208 10.77 -1.82 15.13
C TRP A 208 10.71 -1.75 16.65
N ALA A 209 9.67 -2.33 17.24
CA ALA A 209 9.53 -2.49 18.68
C ALA A 209 10.52 -3.51 19.27
N GLY A 210 11.25 -4.27 18.44
CA GLY A 210 12.19 -5.29 18.90
C GLY A 210 11.53 -6.57 19.43
N VAL A 211 10.21 -6.72 19.27
CA VAL A 211 9.44 -7.94 19.62
C VAL A 211 9.44 -8.87 18.42
N ASP A 212 10.65 -9.27 18.04
CA ASP A 212 10.94 -9.63 16.67
C ASP A 212 11.05 -11.14 16.48
N ASP A 213 10.11 -11.73 15.74
CA ASP A 213 10.11 -13.14 15.37
C ASP A 213 10.53 -13.33 13.91
N LEU A 214 11.23 -14.43 13.61
CA LEU A 214 11.52 -14.87 12.22
C LEU A 214 10.25 -14.95 11.36
N ARG A 215 9.12 -15.30 11.98
CA ARG A 215 7.80 -15.32 11.33
C ARG A 215 7.30 -13.91 10.97
N SER A 216 7.54 -12.93 11.85
CA SER A 216 7.15 -11.53 11.62
C SER A 216 7.94 -10.91 10.48
N ARG A 217 9.27 -11.12 10.47
CA ARG A 217 10.15 -10.65 9.38
C ARG A 217 9.78 -11.24 8.02
N ARG A 218 9.38 -12.51 8.00
CA ARG A 218 8.87 -13.17 6.79
C ARG A 218 7.56 -12.54 6.32
N LEU A 219 6.62 -12.34 7.23
CA LEU A 219 5.33 -11.73 6.94
C LEU A 219 5.50 -10.31 6.37
N MET A 220 6.43 -9.53 6.94
CA MET A 220 6.78 -8.19 6.48
C MET A 220 7.17 -8.17 4.99
N VAL A 221 8.11 -9.03 4.60
CA VAL A 221 8.58 -9.13 3.20
C VAL A 221 7.48 -9.65 2.29
N SER A 222 6.79 -10.72 2.67
CA SER A 222 5.78 -11.33 1.81
C SER A 222 4.54 -10.46 1.62
N ALA A 223 4.05 -9.84 2.70
CA ALA A 223 2.90 -8.94 2.65
C ALA A 223 3.27 -7.63 1.93
N GLY A 224 4.48 -7.10 2.12
CA GLY A 224 4.97 -5.92 1.41
C GLY A 224 5.07 -6.13 -0.10
N MET A 225 5.53 -7.31 -0.55
CA MET A 225 5.54 -7.65 -1.97
C MET A 225 4.14 -7.86 -2.55
N CYS A 226 3.22 -8.48 -1.80
CA CYS A 226 1.82 -8.64 -2.24
C CYS A 226 1.10 -7.28 -2.31
N TYR A 227 1.33 -6.42 -1.32
CA TYR A 227 0.85 -5.04 -1.33
C TYR A 227 1.41 -4.27 -2.53
N GLY A 228 2.73 -4.31 -2.76
CA GLY A 228 3.34 -3.62 -3.89
C GLY A 228 2.77 -4.06 -5.24
N LEU A 229 2.43 -5.35 -5.37
CA LEU A 229 1.84 -5.91 -6.60
C LEU A 229 0.45 -5.31 -6.85
N LEU A 230 -0.41 -5.34 -5.83
CA LEU A 230 -1.77 -4.80 -5.91
C LEU A 230 -1.75 -3.28 -6.06
N ALA A 231 -0.91 -2.59 -5.29
CA ALA A 231 -0.75 -1.15 -5.36
C ALA A 231 -0.30 -0.69 -6.73
N LEU A 232 0.70 -1.32 -7.36
CA LEU A 232 1.10 -0.97 -8.72
C LEU A 232 -0.02 -1.24 -9.72
N THR A 233 -0.74 -2.34 -9.57
CA THR A 233 -1.82 -2.72 -10.49
C THR A 233 -3.04 -1.80 -10.40
N VAL A 234 -3.32 -1.23 -9.23
CA VAL A 234 -4.44 -0.30 -9.03
C VAL A 234 -4.02 1.15 -9.28
N THR A 235 -2.92 1.61 -8.66
CA THR A 235 -2.55 3.03 -8.67
C THR A 235 -1.95 3.49 -9.98
N VAL A 236 -1.15 2.67 -10.68
CA VAL A 236 -0.50 3.07 -11.94
C VAL A 236 -1.55 3.31 -13.03
N PRO A 237 -2.50 2.40 -13.28
CA PRO A 237 -3.56 2.66 -14.25
C PRO A 237 -4.45 3.85 -13.85
N ASN A 238 -4.76 4.02 -12.57
CA ASN A 238 -5.56 5.16 -12.09
C ASN A 238 -4.87 6.50 -12.36
N ILE A 239 -3.57 6.61 -12.07
CA ILE A 239 -2.79 7.83 -12.32
C ILE A 239 -2.71 8.14 -13.81
N LEU A 240 -2.53 7.12 -14.66
CA LEU A 240 -2.53 7.29 -16.12
C LEU A 240 -3.89 7.77 -16.63
N MET A 241 -4.99 7.21 -16.12
CA MET A 241 -6.35 7.65 -16.47
C MET A 241 -6.62 9.09 -16.03
N TYR A 242 -6.13 9.50 -14.85
CA TYR A 242 -6.17 10.90 -14.43
C TYR A 242 -5.35 11.81 -15.35
N ALA A 243 -4.17 11.39 -15.78
CA ALA A 243 -3.34 12.14 -16.73
C ALA A 243 -4.02 12.28 -18.11
N MET A 244 -4.83 11.30 -18.51
CA MET A 244 -5.62 11.33 -19.75
C MET A 244 -6.94 12.12 -19.61
N GLY A 245 -7.20 12.75 -18.46
CA GLY A 245 -8.43 13.51 -18.20
C GLY A 245 -9.68 12.65 -18.02
N ARG A 246 -9.53 11.32 -17.85
CA ARG A 246 -10.62 10.35 -17.69
C ARG A 246 -10.72 9.84 -16.25
N GLY A 247 -10.63 10.77 -15.29
CA GLY A 247 -10.63 10.46 -13.86
C GLY A 247 -11.96 9.97 -13.30
N GLU A 248 -13.06 10.11 -14.05
CA GLU A 248 -14.42 9.70 -13.64
C GLU A 248 -14.59 8.17 -13.56
N PHE A 249 -13.74 7.42 -14.27
CA PHE A 249 -13.77 5.95 -14.28
C PHE A 249 -12.87 5.32 -13.21
N CYS A 250 -12.14 6.13 -12.44
CA CYS A 250 -11.24 5.65 -11.38
C CYS A 250 -12.00 5.47 -10.06
N SER A 251 -11.90 4.28 -9.47
CA SER A 251 -12.43 3.98 -8.12
C SER A 251 -11.79 4.81 -6.99
N MET A 252 -10.55 5.25 -7.18
CA MET A 252 -9.76 5.98 -6.18
C MET A 252 -9.48 7.39 -6.64
N SER A 253 -9.46 8.33 -5.70
CA SER A 253 -8.99 9.69 -5.97
C SER A 253 -7.51 9.69 -6.38
N MET A 254 -7.11 10.74 -7.09
CA MET A 254 -5.72 10.94 -7.51
C MET A 254 -4.76 10.91 -6.31
N GLU A 255 -5.13 11.54 -5.21
CA GLU A 255 -4.27 11.65 -4.02
C GLU A 255 -4.07 10.33 -3.29
N SER A 256 -5.15 9.56 -3.10
CA SER A 256 -5.05 8.21 -2.52
C SER A 256 -4.17 7.33 -3.40
N SER A 257 -4.32 7.43 -4.72
CA SER A 257 -3.50 6.67 -5.68
C SER A 257 -2.01 7.02 -5.56
N VAL A 258 -1.67 8.30 -5.43
CA VAL A 258 -0.28 8.74 -5.21
C VAL A 258 0.25 8.25 -3.86
N LEU A 259 -0.53 8.37 -2.78
CA LEU A 259 -0.14 7.91 -1.45
C LEU A 259 0.24 6.43 -1.45
N TYR A 260 -0.65 5.56 -1.94
CA TYR A 260 -0.40 4.13 -1.95
C TYR A 260 0.75 3.74 -2.86
N LEU A 261 0.92 4.42 -4.01
CA LEU A 261 2.07 4.22 -4.90
C LEU A 261 3.39 4.52 -4.19
N VAL A 262 3.47 5.64 -3.47
CA VAL A 262 4.70 6.05 -2.78
C VAL A 262 5.03 5.08 -1.64
N ILE A 263 4.02 4.67 -0.87
CA ILE A 263 4.20 3.64 0.17
C ILE A 263 4.64 2.31 -0.45
N ALA A 264 4.10 1.94 -1.62
CA ALA A 264 4.51 0.73 -2.33
C ALA A 264 5.97 0.81 -2.78
N LEU A 265 6.40 1.95 -3.34
CA LEU A 265 7.80 2.17 -3.72
C LEU A 265 8.72 2.10 -2.52
N PHE A 266 8.33 2.69 -1.37
CA PHE A 266 9.08 2.57 -0.13
C PHE A 266 9.27 1.10 0.28
N LEU A 267 8.19 0.33 0.40
CA LEU A 267 8.23 -1.07 0.81
C LEU A 267 9.00 -1.95 -0.19
N LEU A 268 8.86 -1.68 -1.49
CA LEU A 268 9.62 -2.38 -2.53
C LEU A 268 11.12 -2.07 -2.44
N THR A 269 11.52 -0.84 -2.12
CA THR A 269 12.94 -0.50 -1.96
C THR A 269 13.56 -1.20 -0.75
N LEU A 270 12.83 -1.32 0.36
CA LEU A 270 13.25 -2.15 1.49
C LEU A 270 13.40 -3.62 1.07
N GLY A 271 12.40 -4.15 0.34
CA GLY A 271 12.44 -5.50 -0.21
C GLY A 271 13.66 -5.75 -1.10
N VAL A 272 13.96 -4.86 -2.06
CA VAL A 272 15.13 -4.98 -2.96
C VAL A 272 16.41 -4.99 -2.14
N LYS A 273 16.54 -4.10 -1.16
CA LYS A 273 17.75 -4.00 -0.35
C LYS A 273 18.03 -5.31 0.41
N LEU A 274 16.99 -5.88 1.03
CA LEU A 274 17.07 -7.17 1.70
C LEU A 274 17.53 -8.29 0.75
N THR A 275 17.07 -8.27 -0.52
CA THR A 275 17.50 -9.27 -1.51
C THR A 275 18.95 -9.11 -1.97
N CYS A 276 19.44 -7.87 -2.07
CA CYS A 276 20.83 -7.59 -2.41
C CYS A 276 21.78 -8.08 -1.31
N MET A 277 21.39 -7.92 -0.05
CA MET A 277 22.18 -8.35 1.11
C MET A 277 22.24 -9.88 1.22
N GLY A 278 21.11 -10.57 1.11
CA GLY A 278 21.10 -12.04 1.12
C GLY A 278 21.91 -12.66 -0.03
N ASN A 279 22.07 -11.96 -1.15
CA ASN A 279 22.95 -12.38 -2.25
C ASN A 279 24.43 -12.10 -1.99
N ALA A 280 24.76 -11.11 -1.15
CA ALA A 280 26.14 -10.79 -0.76
C ALA A 280 26.66 -11.82 0.23
N ASP A 281 25.90 -12.13 1.29
CA ASP A 281 26.29 -13.12 2.30
C ASP A 281 26.49 -14.51 1.69
N ALA A 282 25.59 -14.92 0.79
CA ALA A 282 25.72 -16.17 0.05
C ALA A 282 26.96 -16.22 -0.88
N ARG A 283 27.49 -15.07 -1.33
CA ARG A 283 28.77 -15.02 -2.09
C ARG A 283 29.98 -15.09 -1.17
N TYR A 284 29.91 -14.53 0.04
CA TYR A 284 30.99 -14.60 1.02
C TYR A 284 31.15 -16.01 1.59
N GLU A 285 30.06 -16.71 1.93
CA GLU A 285 30.13 -18.13 2.30
C GLU A 285 30.76 -18.97 1.18
N LYS A 286 30.35 -18.75 -0.08
CA LYS A 286 30.90 -19.51 -1.21
C LYS A 286 32.38 -19.24 -1.50
N LYS A 287 32.90 -18.06 -1.11
CA LYS A 287 34.33 -17.72 -1.21
C LYS A 287 35.14 -18.21 -0.01
N SER A 288 34.52 -18.46 1.14
CA SER A 288 35.20 -18.99 2.33
C SER A 288 35.43 -20.50 2.28
N PHE A 289 34.74 -21.21 1.39
CA PHE A 289 34.82 -22.67 1.22
C PHE A 289 35.64 -23.11 -0.02
N ASN A 290 36.24 -22.17 -0.74
CA ASN A 290 37.20 -22.40 -1.84
C ASN A 290 38.55 -21.82 -1.48
#